data_AF-A0A969PVB3-F1
#
_entry.id   AF-A0A969PVB3-F1
#
_cell.length_a   1.000
_cell.length_b   1.000
_cell.length_c   1.000
_cell.angle_alpha   90.00
_cell.angle_beta   90.00
_cell.angle_gamma   90.00
#
_symmetry.space_group_name_H-M   'P 1'
#
loop_
_entity.id
_entity.type
_entity.pdbx_description
1 polymer ?
#
loop_
_entity_poly.entity_id
_entity_poly.type
_entity_poly.pdbx_seq_one_letter_code
_entity_poly.pdbx_strand_id
1 'polypeptide(L)'
;MRSPNFPITTDLVLIGGGHSHAIVLKLWGMNLLPGVRLTLITDTSHTPYSGMLPGHVAGFYSFDETHIDLRRLARFTKAQFYR
;
A
#
# COMPACT_ATOMS: atom_id res chain seq x y z
N MET A 1 22.31 -3.71 16.25
CA MET A 1 22.79 -2.46 15.64
C MET A 1 21.61 -1.50 15.54
N ARG A 2 21.69 -0.31 16.15
CA ARG A 2 20.63 0.71 16.04
C ARG A 2 20.62 1.24 14.62
N SER A 3 19.50 1.12 13.90
CA SER A 3 19.32 1.80 12.62
C SER A 3 19.53 3.31 12.84
N PRO A 4 20.28 4.01 11.97
CA PRO A 4 20.40 5.46 12.08
C PRO A 4 19.01 6.08 12.05
N ASN A 5 18.64 6.76 13.15
CA ASN A 5 17.37 7.45 13.25
C ASN A 5 17.52 8.79 12.53
N PHE A 6 17.22 8.81 11.23
CA PHE A 6 17.20 10.05 10.48
C PHE A 6 16.01 10.89 10.96
N PRO A 7 16.22 12.19 11.27
CA PRO A 7 15.09 13.07 11.52
C PRO A 7 14.17 13.06 10.29
N ILE A 8 12.86 12.98 10.51
CA ILE A 8 11.89 13.12 9.42
C ILE A 8 11.96 14.56 8.93
N THR A 9 12.36 14.74 7.67
CA THR A 9 12.43 16.05 7.01
C THR A 9 11.32 16.23 5.98
N THR A 10 10.70 15.13 5.54
CA THR A 10 9.73 15.14 4.44
C THR A 10 8.56 14.20 4.74
N ASP A 11 7.35 14.69 4.49
CA ASP A 11 6.11 13.90 4.49
C ASP A 11 5.67 13.63 3.05
N LEU A 12 5.58 12.35 2.67
CA LEU A 12 5.00 11.92 1.41
C LEU A 12 3.62 11.33 1.68
N VAL A 13 2.60 11.99 1.14
CA VAL A 13 1.20 11.57 1.29
C VAL A 13 0.66 11.05 -0.04
N LEU A 14 0.22 9.80 -0.04
CA LEU A 14 -0.48 9.16 -1.15
C LEU A 14 -1.99 9.24 -0.89
N ILE A 15 -2.75 9.80 -1.83
CA ILE A 15 -4.21 9.90 -1.74
C ILE A 15 -4.84 8.89 -2.71
N GLY A 16 -5.59 7.93 -2.16
CA GLY A 16 -6.20 6.80 -2.85
C GLY A 16 -5.34 5.54 -2.79
N GLY A 17 -5.98 4.37 -2.79
CA GLY A 17 -5.35 3.06 -2.63
C GLY A 17 -5.14 2.25 -3.92
N GLY A 18 -5.15 2.87 -5.10
CA GLY A 18 -5.11 2.16 -6.38
C GLY A 18 -3.76 1.49 -6.71
N HIS A 19 -3.71 0.81 -7.86
CA HIS A 19 -2.55 0.02 -8.32
C HIS A 19 -1.22 0.77 -8.28
N SER A 20 -1.19 2.02 -8.74
CA SER A 20 0.04 2.82 -8.74
C SER A 20 0.58 3.00 -7.32
N HIS A 21 -0.29 3.31 -6.36
CA HIS A 21 0.12 3.45 -4.96
C HIS A 21 0.44 2.11 -4.30
N ALA A 22 -0.25 1.03 -4.65
CA ALA A 22 0.13 -0.31 -4.20
C ALA A 22 1.55 -0.68 -4.68
N ILE A 23 1.91 -0.34 -5.92
CA ILE A 23 3.26 -0.54 -6.44
C ILE A 23 4.28 0.32 -5.70
N VAL A 24 3.97 1.61 -5.47
CA VAL A 24 4.83 2.52 -4.68
C VAL A 24 5.09 1.94 -3.29
N LEU A 25 4.04 1.49 -2.59
CA LEU A 25 4.18 0.86 -1.27
C LEU A 25 5.07 -0.39 -1.36
N LYS A 26 4.82 -1.30 -2.31
CA LYS A 26 5.65 -2.50 -2.46
C LYS A 26 7.13 -2.16 -2.62
N LEU A 27 7.46 -1.22 -3.53
CA LEU A 27 8.84 -0.78 -3.76
C LEU A 27 9.43 -0.05 -2.56
N TRP A 28 8.63 0.74 -1.84
CA TRP A 28 9.04 1.43 -0.62
C TRP A 28 9.48 0.47 0.48
N GLY A 29 8.71 -0.60 0.71
CA GLY A 29 9.05 -1.59 1.73
C GLY A 29 10.30 -2.41 1.39
N MET A 30 10.68 -2.44 0.11
CA MET A 30 11.93 -3.06 -0.36
C MET A 30 13.14 -2.12 -0.23
N ASN A 31 12.94 -0.81 -0.35
CA ASN A 31 14.00 0.20 -0.23
C ASN A 31 13.48 1.47 0.46
N LEU A 32 13.60 1.52 1.79
CA LEU A 32 13.14 2.65 2.59
C LEU A 32 14.01 3.89 2.33
N LEU A 33 13.37 5.03 2.12
CA LEU A 33 14.07 6.32 1.97
C LEU A 33 14.32 6.97 3.34
N PRO A 34 15.59 7.23 3.72
CA PRO A 34 15.93 7.97 4.93
C PRO A 34 15.25 9.33 5.02
N GLY A 35 14.75 9.69 6.21
CA GLY A 35 14.19 11.02 6.48
C GLY A 35 12.81 11.28 5.87
N VAL A 36 12.19 10.29 5.21
CA VAL A 36 10.85 10.44 4.62
C VAL A 36 9.83 9.58 5.37
N ARG A 37 8.74 10.21 5.81
CA ARG A 37 7.57 9.52 6.37
C ARG A 37 6.53 9.33 5.27
N LEU A 38 6.11 8.09 5.08
CA LEU A 38 5.08 7.72 4.10
C LEU A 38 3.72 7.59 4.77
N THR A 39 2.71 8.19 4.16
CA THR A 39 1.31 8.13 4.59
C THR A 39 0.43 7.76 3.41
N LEU A 40 -0.47 6.78 3.60
CA LEU A 40 -1.56 6.47 2.67
C LEU A 40 -2.88 6.93 3.28
N ILE A 41 -3.64 7.74 2.54
CA ILE A 41 -5.02 8.12 2.85
C ILE A 41 -5.91 7.50 1.77
N THR A 42 -6.85 6.63 2.14
CA THR A 42 -7.70 5.92 1.17
C THR A 42 -9.03 5.52 1.79
N ASP A 43 -10.14 5.68 1.07
CA ASP A 43 -11.48 5.26 1.49
C ASP A 43 -11.70 3.73 1.41
N THR A 44 -10.72 2.99 0.90
CA THR A 44 -10.75 1.52 0.75
C THR A 44 -9.63 0.84 1.53
N SER A 45 -9.90 -0.33 2.11
CA SER A 45 -8.85 -1.17 2.72
C SER A 45 -8.31 -2.25 1.77
N HIS A 46 -9.04 -2.52 0.70
CA HIS A 46 -8.71 -3.50 -0.32
C HIS A 46 -8.86 -2.83 -1.68
N THR A 47 -7.85 -2.93 -2.54
CA THR A 47 -7.96 -2.49 -3.94
C THR A 47 -8.11 -3.70 -4.84
N PRO A 48 -9.15 -3.78 -5.68
CA PRO A 48 -9.28 -4.87 -6.64
C PRO A 48 -8.25 -4.73 -7.76
N TYR A 49 -7.80 -5.86 -8.29
CA TYR A 49 -7.20 -5.93 -9.62
C TYR A 49 -8.30 -5.99 -10.67
N SER A 50 -8.53 -4.87 -11.36
CA SER A 50 -9.67 -4.69 -12.27
C SER A 50 -9.74 -5.75 -13.38
N GLY A 51 -8.58 -6.22 -13.86
CA GLY A 51 -8.50 -7.29 -14.87
C GLY A 51 -9.04 -8.65 -14.40
N MET A 52 -9.10 -8.89 -13.08
CA MET A 52 -9.64 -10.13 -12.51
C MET A 52 -11.10 -10.01 -12.08
N LEU A 53 -11.68 -8.81 -12.04
CA LEU A 53 -13.06 -8.60 -11.58
C LEU A 53 -14.10 -9.38 -12.42
N PRO A 54 -14.02 -9.48 -13.75
CA PRO A 54 -14.95 -10.33 -14.51
C PRO A 54 -14.91 -11.79 -14.06
N GLY A 55 -13.72 -12.33 -13.76
CA GLY A 55 -13.56 -13.69 -13.25
C GLY A 55 -14.09 -13.86 -11.82
N HIS A 56 -13.98 -12.83 -10.98
CA HIS A 56 -14.60 -12.82 -9.66
C HIS A 56 -16.13 -12.87 -9.74
N VAL A 57 -16.74 -12.03 -10.60
CA VAL A 57 -18.19 -12.02 -10.82
C VAL A 57 -18.68 -13.35 -11.40
N ALA A 58 -17.89 -13.99 -12.27
CA ALA A 58 -18.19 -15.31 -12.82
C ALA A 58 -17.97 -16.47 -11.82
N GLY A 59 -17.43 -16.20 -10.62
CA GLY A 59 -17.17 -17.22 -9.60
C GLY A 59 -15.86 -18.01 -9.77
N PHE A 60 -14.96 -17.58 -10.67
CA PHE A 60 -13.66 -18.23 -10.88
C PHE A 60 -12.59 -17.82 -9.87
N TYR A 61 -12.74 -16.64 -9.25
CA TYR A 61 -11.82 -16.13 -8.25
C TYR A 61 -12.58 -15.71 -6.99
N SER A 62 -12.00 -15.99 -5.85
CA SER A 62 -12.41 -15.45 -4.56
C SER A 62 -12.06 -13.96 -4.43
N PHE A 63 -12.58 -13.33 -3.37
CA PHE A 63 -12.24 -11.95 -3.05
C PHE A 63 -10.73 -11.76 -2.82
N ASP A 64 -10.12 -12.67 -2.04
CA ASP A 64 -8.71 -12.59 -1.66
C ASP A 64 -7.75 -12.81 -2.84
N GLU A 65 -8.18 -13.58 -3.86
CA GLU A 65 -7.40 -13.75 -5.10
C GLU A 65 -7.43 -12.50 -5.99
N THR A 66 -8.43 -11.63 -5.83
CA THR A 66 -8.63 -10.46 -6.69
C THR A 66 -8.29 -9.13 -6.03
N HIS A 67 -8.11 -9.10 -4.70
CA HIS A 67 -7.92 -7.87 -3.95
C HIS A 67 -6.56 -7.82 -3.24
N ILE A 68 -5.93 -6.66 -3.27
CA ILE A 68 -4.72 -6.37 -2.51
C ILE A 68 -5.12 -5.75 -1.18
N ASP A 69 -4.73 -6.36 -0.06
CA ASP A 69 -4.86 -5.79 1.28
C ASP A 69 -3.87 -4.64 1.49
N LEU A 70 -4.40 -3.42 1.46
CA LEU A 70 -3.62 -2.19 1.62
C LEU A 70 -3.14 -1.98 3.06
N ARG A 71 -3.85 -2.51 4.07
CA ARG A 71 -3.41 -2.41 5.47
C ARG A 71 -2.19 -3.28 5.69
N ARG A 72 -2.20 -4.51 5.18
CA ARG A 72 -1.05 -5.41 5.24
C ARG A 72 0.15 -4.82 4.50
N LEU A 73 -0.09 -4.20 3.35
CA LEU A 73 0.96 -3.54 2.58
C LEU A 73 1.50 -2.27 3.27
N ALA A 74 0.64 -1.45 3.87
CA ALA A 74 1.06 -0.29 4.68
C ALA A 74 1.90 -0.73 5.90
N ARG A 75 1.51 -1.81 6.58
CA ARG A 75 2.29 -2.38 7.69
C ARG A 75 3.67 -2.87 7.23
N PHE A 76 3.75 -3.55 6.09
CA PHE A 76 5.02 -4.00 5.50
C PHE A 76 5.98 -2.82 5.24
N THR A 77 5.45 -1.66 4.85
CA THR A 77 6.23 -0.46 4.51
C THR A 77 6.48 0.48 5.68
N LYS A 78 5.89 0.21 6.85
CA LYS A 78 5.82 1.15 8.00
C LYS A 78 5.14 2.47 7.64
N ALA A 79 4.29 2.49 6.61
CA ALA A 79 3.51 3.66 6.24
C ALA A 79 2.39 3.89 7.26
N GLN A 80 2.06 5.15 7.51
CA GLN A 80 0.82 5.50 8.20
C GLN A 80 -0.36 5.22 7.26
N PHE A 81 -1.47 4.71 7.81
CA PHE A 81 -2.66 4.36 7.04
C PHE A 81 -3.87 5.07 7.64
N TYR A 82 -4.53 5.91 6.84
CA TYR A 82 -5.78 6.59 7.20
C TYR A 82 -6.86 6.23 6.20
N ARG A 83 -8.07 5.98 6.69
CA ARG A 83 -9.26 5.67 5.91
C ARG A 83 -10.45 6.44 6.41
#